data_AF-A0A3A9W0Z8-F1
#
_entry.id   AF-A0A3A9W0Z8-F1
#
_cell.length_a   1.000
_cell.length_b   1.000
_cell.length_c   1.000
_cell.angle_alpha   90.00
_cell.angle_beta   90.00
_cell.angle_gamma   90.00
#
_symmetry.space_group_name_H-M   'P 1'
#
loop_
_entity.id
_entity.type
_entity.pdbx_description
1 polymer ?
#
loop_
_entity_poly.entity_id
_entity_poly.type
_entity_poly.pdbx_seq_one_letter_code
_entity_poly.pdbx_strand_id
1 'polypeptide(L)'
;MATGNAPPPPPPSWGPPGPPPGPPPPWGPPPWGPPPPPVRGPGDGRAPGAQRGAYLLSGTLLLVFAGGVLAWLLNGLDQSGARPIDLIKAFFDPTHPVPERLLAPYEWVFTVALVAVGLLALAQRRFARGGALLLAFVLLALCLRQGVGALDATYREGFDDPDYGAWTALTYVGGFVIAVAIVVSLLRAREERRSSVTAPLGGAVLLVLAAIHIAWVIDRQRILADVNAFSWGDYARDLVDPSLLHAPLSLSGGVYFHEAALLVAAVVVGALAVANRPAARGAGVVVLALLTYLEVRAITLRFQLDWWDESFDSTRGVLDLLTHVVSIPLAVAGFALLLWPTRERGPGLGH
;
A
#
# COMPACT_ATOMS: atom_id res chain seq x y z
N MET A 1 -2.35 -44.85 31.84
CA MET A 1 -1.78 -44.09 30.71
C MET A 1 -0.44 -43.54 31.18
N ALA A 2 0.67 -44.15 30.76
CA ALA A 2 2.01 -43.77 31.17
C ALA A 2 2.47 -42.56 30.35
N THR A 3 2.69 -41.43 31.01
CA THR A 3 3.29 -40.22 30.43
C THR A 3 4.78 -40.47 30.24
N GLY A 4 5.18 -40.86 29.03
CA GLY A 4 6.58 -40.98 28.64
C GLY A 4 7.23 -39.61 28.60
N ASN A 5 8.05 -39.31 29.60
CA ASN A 5 8.90 -38.13 29.61
C ASN A 5 9.95 -38.27 28.50
N ALA A 6 9.86 -37.39 27.49
CA ALA A 6 10.89 -37.30 26.47
C ALA A 6 12.23 -36.88 27.11
N PRO A 7 13.35 -37.53 26.75
CA PRO A 7 14.65 -37.16 27.27
C PRO A 7 15.03 -35.73 26.85
N PRO A 8 15.77 -34.99 27.71
CA PRO A 8 16.21 -33.64 27.40
C PRO A 8 17.11 -33.63 26.16
N PRO A 9 17.05 -32.56 25.34
CA PRO A 9 17.90 -32.42 24.17
C PRO A 9 19.38 -32.40 24.58
N PRO A 10 20.28 -33.00 23.78
CA PRO A 10 21.70 -32.96 24.05
C PRO A 10 22.22 -31.51 24.05
N PRO A 11 23.20 -31.19 24.90
CA PRO A 11 23.81 -29.87 24.92
C PRO A 11 24.46 -29.55 23.56
N PRO A 12 24.50 -28.27 23.15
CA PRO A 12 25.15 -27.87 21.92
C PRO A 12 26.60 -28.34 21.93
N SER A 13 26.96 -29.17 20.94
CA SER A 13 28.33 -29.62 20.75
C SER A 13 29.17 -28.41 20.35
N TRP A 14 29.93 -27.88 21.30
CA TRP A 14 31.00 -26.93 21.01
C TRP A 14 32.02 -27.70 20.17
N GLY A 15 32.02 -27.45 18.87
CA GLY A 15 33.07 -27.94 17.99
C GLY A 15 34.44 -27.52 18.54
N PRO A 16 35.50 -28.29 18.25
CA PRO A 16 36.83 -27.98 18.73
C PRO A 16 37.16 -26.52 18.40
N PRO A 17 37.77 -25.77 19.35
CA PRO A 17 38.16 -24.39 19.11
C PRO A 17 38.97 -24.34 17.81
N GLY A 18 38.51 -23.51 16.88
CA GLY A 18 39.22 -23.29 15.64
C GLY A 18 40.66 -22.86 15.93
N PRO A 19 41.63 -23.20 15.07
CA PRO A 19 43.00 -22.78 15.26
C PRO A 19 43.07 -21.27 15.49
N PRO A 20 43.93 -20.81 16.41
CA PRO A 20 44.10 -19.38 16.64
C PRO A 20 44.43 -18.69 15.31
N PRO A 21 43.88 -17.48 15.06
CA PRO A 21 44.21 -16.72 13.87
C PRO A 21 45.73 -16.63 13.74
N GLY A 22 46.26 -17.12 12.62
CA GLY A 22 47.69 -17.11 12.36
C GLY A 22 48.24 -15.68 12.43
N PRO A 23 49.53 -15.51 12.73
CA PRO A 23 50.16 -14.21 12.67
C PRO A 23 49.92 -13.60 11.29
N PRO A 24 49.58 -12.30 11.21
CA PRO A 24 49.43 -11.64 9.92
C PRO A 24 50.71 -11.87 9.11
N PRO A 25 50.59 -12.16 7.81
CA PRO A 25 51.76 -12.39 6.98
C PRO A 25 52.74 -11.21 7.12
N PRO A 26 54.05 -11.46 7.28
CA PRO A 26 55.04 -10.41 7.54
C PRO A 26 55.16 -9.40 6.40
N TRP A 27 54.61 -9.74 5.24
CA TRP A 27 54.47 -8.86 4.09
C TRP A 27 53.03 -8.34 4.07
N GLY A 28 52.81 -7.23 4.77
CA GLY A 28 51.61 -6.42 4.53
C GLY A 28 51.49 -6.12 3.02
N PRO A 29 50.28 -5.85 2.52
CA PRO A 29 50.10 -5.44 1.14
C PRO A 29 51.07 -4.28 0.83
N PRO A 30 51.78 -4.30 -0.31
CA PRO A 30 52.78 -3.29 -0.62
C PRO A 30 52.15 -1.89 -0.50
N PRO A 31 52.84 -0.92 0.12
CA PRO A 31 52.30 0.41 0.41
C PRO A 31 51.93 1.23 -0.83
N TRP A 32 52.27 0.73 -2.03
CA TRP A 32 52.06 1.37 -3.33
C TRP A 32 50.99 0.67 -4.19
N GLY A 33 50.24 -0.27 -3.64
CA GLY A 33 49.08 -0.82 -4.35
C GLY A 33 48.04 0.28 -4.58
N PRO A 34 47.31 0.28 -5.72
CA PRO A 34 46.15 1.16 -5.87
C PRO A 34 45.24 0.94 -4.66
N PRO A 35 44.71 2.02 -4.05
CA PRO A 35 43.84 1.89 -2.89
C PRO A 35 42.77 0.84 -3.22
N PRO A 36 42.50 -0.12 -2.31
CA PRO A 36 41.48 -1.12 -2.57
C PRO A 36 40.21 -0.39 -3.00
N PRO A 37 39.52 -0.86 -4.06
CA PRO A 37 38.32 -0.20 -4.53
C PRO A 37 37.42 -0.02 -3.31
N PRO A 38 36.84 1.18 -3.10
CA PRO A 38 36.03 1.43 -1.93
C PRO A 38 35.02 0.31 -1.84
N VAL A 39 35.10 -0.47 -0.76
CA VAL A 39 34.13 -1.53 -0.50
C VAL A 39 32.80 -0.80 -0.51
N ARG A 40 31.99 -1.02 -1.55
CA ARG A 40 30.65 -0.42 -1.62
C ARG A 40 29.96 -0.91 -0.37
N GLY A 41 29.85 -0.01 0.60
CA GLY A 41 29.22 -0.33 1.85
C GLY A 41 27.81 -0.84 1.56
N PRO A 42 27.18 -1.56 2.50
CA PRO A 42 25.77 -1.96 2.42
C PRO A 42 24.73 -0.83 2.22
N GLY A 43 25.17 0.39 1.88
CA GLY A 43 24.45 1.65 1.82
C GLY A 43 23.75 1.98 0.49
N ASP A 44 23.85 1.16 -0.57
CA ASP A 44 23.21 1.46 -1.88
C ASP A 44 21.66 1.40 -1.88
N GLY A 45 21.02 1.19 -0.72
CA GLY A 45 19.56 1.12 -0.61
C GLY A 45 18.92 -0.09 -1.31
N ARG A 46 19.74 -1.04 -1.78
CA ARG A 46 19.32 -2.29 -2.44
C ARG A 46 19.12 -3.42 -1.43
N ALA A 47 18.18 -4.33 -1.73
CA ALA A 47 17.91 -5.52 -0.94
C ALA A 47 19.14 -6.44 -0.84
N PRO A 48 19.33 -7.16 0.28
CA PRO A 48 20.39 -8.17 0.39
C PRO A 48 20.26 -9.25 -0.70
N GLY A 49 21.39 -9.79 -1.17
CA GLY A 49 21.41 -10.78 -2.26
C GLY A 49 20.53 -12.02 -2.01
N ALA A 50 20.45 -12.47 -0.75
CA ALA A 50 19.60 -13.60 -0.34
C ALA A 50 18.10 -13.36 -0.56
N GLN A 51 17.66 -12.11 -0.63
CA GLN A 51 16.24 -11.74 -0.78
C GLN A 51 15.87 -11.36 -2.21
N ARG A 52 16.85 -11.36 -3.14
CA ARG A 52 16.67 -10.91 -4.52
C ARG A 52 15.50 -11.61 -5.23
N GLY A 53 15.36 -12.93 -5.05
CA GLY A 53 14.29 -13.71 -5.66
C GLY A 53 12.90 -13.25 -5.23
N ALA A 54 12.69 -12.95 -3.94
CA ALA A 54 11.40 -12.51 -3.42
C ALA A 54 11.00 -11.13 -3.94
N TYR A 55 11.96 -10.20 -4.06
CA TYR A 55 11.71 -8.87 -4.64
C TYR A 55 11.38 -8.94 -6.13
N LEU A 56 12.12 -9.74 -6.91
CA LEU A 56 11.85 -9.93 -8.33
C LEU A 56 10.49 -10.58 -8.55
N LEU A 57 10.19 -11.68 -7.83
CA LEU A 57 8.89 -12.33 -7.90
C LEU A 57 7.77 -11.34 -7.57
N SER A 58 7.88 -10.64 -6.45
CA SER A 58 6.83 -9.69 -6.03
C SER A 58 6.65 -8.55 -7.03
N GLY A 59 7.75 -7.98 -7.52
CA GLY A 59 7.72 -6.92 -8.52
C GLY A 59 7.05 -7.37 -9.82
N THR A 60 7.41 -8.55 -10.32
CA THR A 60 6.79 -9.13 -11.51
C THR A 60 5.30 -9.39 -11.29
N LEU A 61 4.90 -10.01 -10.18
CA LEU A 61 3.49 -10.32 -9.91
C LEU A 61 2.64 -9.05 -9.75
N LEU A 62 3.16 -8.01 -9.08
CA LEU A 62 2.49 -6.70 -8.99
C LEU A 62 2.28 -6.06 -10.37
N LEU A 63 3.29 -6.11 -11.24
CA LEU A 63 3.19 -5.56 -12.60
C LEU A 63 2.25 -6.37 -13.50
N VAL A 64 2.23 -7.71 -13.35
CA VAL A 64 1.27 -8.56 -14.07
C VAL A 64 -0.15 -8.20 -13.67
N PHE A 65 -0.44 -8.07 -12.37
CA PHE A 65 -1.77 -7.70 -11.91
C PHE A 65 -2.14 -6.27 -12.35
N ALA A 66 -1.22 -5.31 -12.21
CA ALA A 66 -1.43 -3.94 -12.70
C ALA A 66 -1.70 -3.91 -14.21
N GLY A 67 -1.00 -4.73 -15.00
CA GLY A 67 -1.23 -4.90 -16.43
C GLY A 67 -2.64 -5.42 -16.73
N GLY A 68 -3.14 -6.37 -15.94
CA GLY A 68 -4.52 -6.84 -16.04
C GLY A 68 -5.55 -5.74 -15.77
N VAL A 69 -5.35 -4.94 -14.71
CA VAL A 69 -6.23 -3.80 -14.40
C VAL A 69 -6.17 -2.73 -15.50
N LEU A 70 -4.99 -2.46 -16.06
CA LEU A 70 -4.85 -1.56 -17.21
C LEU A 70 -5.52 -2.12 -18.48
N ALA A 71 -5.52 -3.43 -18.68
CA ALA A 71 -6.24 -4.05 -19.80
C ALA A 71 -7.76 -3.89 -19.67
N TRP A 72 -8.30 -4.13 -18.47
CA TRP A 72 -9.71 -3.86 -18.15
C TRP A 72 -10.12 -2.44 -18.45
N LEU A 73 -9.25 -1.52 -18.04
CA LEU A 73 -9.42 -0.12 -18.28
C LEU A 73 -9.46 0.23 -19.78
N LEU A 74 -8.47 -0.25 -20.54
CA LEU A 74 -8.38 0.04 -21.97
C LEU A 74 -9.59 -0.52 -22.72
N ASN A 75 -10.06 -1.71 -22.31
CA ASN A 75 -11.29 -2.30 -22.78
C ASN A 75 -12.52 -1.43 -22.43
N GLY A 76 -12.60 -0.89 -21.22
CA GLY A 76 -13.66 0.05 -20.82
C GLY A 76 -13.67 1.33 -21.66
N LEU A 77 -12.49 1.86 -21.99
CA LEU A 77 -12.34 3.03 -22.87
C LEU A 77 -12.81 2.75 -24.29
N ASP A 78 -12.43 1.59 -24.84
CA ASP A 78 -12.81 1.15 -26.18
C ASP A 78 -14.34 1.03 -26.30
N GLN A 79 -14.98 0.38 -25.32
CA GLN A 79 -16.44 0.24 -25.28
C GLN A 79 -17.18 1.56 -25.12
N SER A 80 -16.62 2.50 -24.36
CA SER A 80 -17.26 3.81 -24.16
C SER A 80 -17.01 4.80 -25.30
N GLY A 81 -16.12 4.46 -26.25
CA GLY A 81 -15.65 5.39 -27.28
C GLY A 81 -14.83 6.57 -26.73
N ALA A 82 -14.34 6.46 -25.48
CA ALA A 82 -13.60 7.52 -24.82
C ALA A 82 -12.13 7.45 -25.20
N ARG A 83 -11.47 8.61 -25.33
CA ARG A 83 -10.06 8.63 -25.73
C ARG A 83 -9.17 8.47 -24.49
N PRO A 84 -7.97 7.86 -24.60
CA PRO A 84 -7.04 7.79 -23.48
C PRO A 84 -6.66 9.16 -22.87
N ILE A 85 -6.74 10.23 -23.66
CA ILE A 85 -6.50 11.60 -23.15
C ILE A 85 -7.60 12.07 -22.21
N ASP A 86 -8.84 11.63 -22.39
CA ASP A 86 -9.97 11.99 -21.52
C ASP A 86 -9.77 11.42 -20.12
N LEU A 87 -9.06 10.30 -20.05
CA LEU A 87 -8.63 9.70 -18.81
C LEU A 87 -7.60 10.52 -18.04
N ILE A 88 -6.58 11.00 -18.76
CA ILE A 88 -5.55 11.85 -18.19
C ILE A 88 -6.18 13.16 -17.72
N LYS A 89 -7.15 13.70 -18.47
CA LYS A 89 -7.92 14.86 -18.03
C LYS A 89 -8.67 14.54 -16.76
N ALA A 90 -9.45 13.46 -16.71
CA ALA A 90 -10.20 13.07 -15.52
C ALA A 90 -9.34 12.79 -14.27
N PHE A 91 -8.07 12.46 -14.48
CA PHE A 91 -7.10 12.28 -13.41
C PHE A 91 -6.81 13.59 -12.67
N PHE A 92 -6.76 14.72 -13.39
CA PHE A 92 -6.50 16.05 -12.83
C PHE A 92 -7.76 16.89 -12.64
N ASP A 93 -8.76 16.66 -13.49
CA ASP A 93 -10.03 17.36 -13.56
C ASP A 93 -11.14 16.38 -13.15
N PRO A 94 -11.51 16.34 -11.87
CA PRO A 94 -12.55 15.44 -11.38
C PRO A 94 -13.96 15.76 -11.92
N THR A 95 -14.17 16.90 -12.61
CA THR A 95 -15.44 17.21 -13.29
C THR A 95 -15.53 16.63 -14.70
N HIS A 96 -14.41 16.22 -15.29
CA HIS A 96 -14.43 15.63 -16.62
C HIS A 96 -15.22 14.31 -16.59
N PRO A 97 -16.31 14.16 -17.36
CA PRO A 97 -17.17 12.99 -17.26
C PRO A 97 -16.43 11.76 -17.74
N VAL A 98 -16.38 10.76 -16.88
CA VAL A 98 -15.78 9.46 -17.15
C VAL A 98 -16.90 8.43 -17.15
N PRO A 99 -17.04 7.61 -18.20
CA PRO A 99 -17.96 6.47 -18.20
C PRO A 99 -17.89 5.68 -16.89
N GLU A 100 -19.04 5.37 -16.29
CA GLU A 100 -19.15 4.69 -14.98
C GLU A 100 -18.44 3.33 -14.90
N ARG A 101 -18.17 2.73 -16.07
CA ARG A 101 -17.41 1.48 -16.24
C ARG A 101 -15.90 1.64 -16.07
N LEU A 102 -15.39 2.87 -16.02
CA LEU A 102 -13.99 3.12 -15.77
C LEU A 102 -13.74 3.14 -14.27
N LEU A 103 -12.49 2.82 -13.90
CA LEU A 103 -12.04 2.72 -12.51
C LEU A 103 -12.41 4.00 -11.73
N ALA A 104 -12.84 3.83 -10.48
CA ALA A 104 -13.01 4.96 -9.56
C ALA A 104 -11.61 5.50 -9.15
N PRO A 105 -11.53 6.75 -8.63
CA PRO A 105 -10.25 7.36 -8.28
C PRO A 105 -9.35 6.49 -7.37
N TYR A 106 -9.98 5.69 -6.52
CA TYR A 106 -9.31 4.72 -5.65
C TYR A 106 -8.65 3.56 -6.42
N GLU A 107 -9.32 2.92 -7.37
CA GLU A 107 -8.68 1.83 -8.13
C GLU A 107 -7.58 2.34 -9.06
N TRP A 108 -7.73 3.54 -9.60
CA TRP A 108 -6.67 4.18 -10.39
C TRP A 108 -5.41 4.39 -9.59
N VAL A 109 -5.52 5.07 -8.44
CA VAL A 109 -4.35 5.37 -7.62
C VAL A 109 -3.74 4.08 -7.06
N PHE A 110 -4.57 3.07 -6.79
CA PHE A 110 -4.12 1.73 -6.44
C PHE A 110 -3.32 1.09 -7.59
N THR A 111 -3.79 1.20 -8.83
CA THR A 111 -3.10 0.71 -10.03
C THR A 111 -1.75 1.40 -10.22
N VAL A 112 -1.70 2.73 -10.08
CA VAL A 112 -0.45 3.49 -10.13
C VAL A 112 0.52 3.04 -9.03
N ALA A 113 0.02 2.79 -7.82
CA ALA A 113 0.84 2.27 -6.72
C ALA A 113 1.37 0.86 -7.01
N LEU A 114 0.57 -0.04 -7.60
CA LEU A 114 1.01 -1.36 -8.04
C LEU A 114 2.16 -1.25 -9.05
N VAL A 115 2.05 -0.36 -10.05
CA VAL A 115 3.11 -0.12 -11.04
C VAL A 115 4.37 0.44 -10.37
N ALA A 116 4.24 1.52 -9.61
CA ALA A 116 5.38 2.19 -8.98
C ALA A 116 6.13 1.26 -8.00
N VAL A 117 5.41 0.58 -7.12
CA VAL A 117 5.99 -0.37 -6.17
C VAL A 117 6.54 -1.60 -6.88
N GLY A 118 5.86 -2.10 -7.92
CA GLY A 118 6.34 -3.20 -8.75
C GLY A 118 7.69 -2.90 -9.40
N LEU A 119 7.82 -1.72 -10.01
CA LEU A 119 9.09 -1.25 -10.59
C LEU A 119 10.18 -1.06 -9.53
N LEU A 120 9.84 -0.49 -8.37
CA LEU A 120 10.80 -0.35 -7.26
C LEU A 120 11.24 -1.71 -6.72
N ALA A 121 10.36 -2.71 -6.69
CA ALA A 121 10.67 -4.07 -6.28
C ALA A 121 11.58 -4.77 -7.29
N LEU A 122 11.32 -4.60 -8.60
CA LEU A 122 12.22 -5.10 -9.66
C LEU A 122 13.60 -4.43 -9.60
N ALA A 123 13.64 -3.14 -9.29
CA ALA A 123 14.88 -2.40 -9.01
C ALA A 123 15.52 -2.77 -7.65
N GLN A 124 14.92 -3.73 -6.92
CA GLN A 124 15.39 -4.26 -5.64
C GLN A 124 15.58 -3.17 -4.57
N ARG A 125 14.75 -2.12 -4.61
CA ARG A 125 14.79 -1.04 -3.61
C ARG A 125 14.18 -1.53 -2.31
N ARG A 126 14.87 -1.37 -1.18
CA ARG A 126 14.38 -1.84 0.15
C ARG A 126 12.99 -1.29 0.50
N PHE A 127 12.74 -0.02 0.16
CA PHE A 127 11.45 0.64 0.36
C PHE A 127 10.28 -0.09 -0.32
N ALA A 128 10.51 -0.83 -1.39
CA ALA A 128 9.45 -1.53 -2.12
C ALA A 128 8.79 -2.63 -1.30
N ARG A 129 9.48 -3.25 -0.33
CA ARG A 129 8.93 -4.37 0.45
C ARG A 129 7.71 -3.98 1.28
N GLY A 130 7.81 -2.84 1.97
CA GLY A 130 6.70 -2.31 2.76
C GLY A 130 5.49 -2.01 1.89
N GLY A 131 5.69 -1.29 0.79
CA GLY A 131 4.65 -0.99 -0.18
C GLY A 131 4.05 -2.24 -0.81
N ALA A 132 4.87 -3.23 -1.19
CA ALA A 132 4.41 -4.45 -1.82
C ALA A 132 3.57 -5.31 -0.89
N LEU A 133 3.98 -5.44 0.38
CA LEU A 133 3.17 -6.11 1.40
C LEU A 133 1.84 -5.40 1.62
N LEU A 134 1.85 -4.07 1.75
CA LEU A 134 0.62 -3.28 1.88
C LEU A 134 -0.33 -3.53 0.71
N LEU A 135 0.14 -3.35 -0.53
CA LEU A 135 -0.67 -3.53 -1.73
C LEU A 135 -1.18 -4.97 -1.86
N ALA A 136 -0.37 -5.96 -1.50
CA ALA A 136 -0.79 -7.35 -1.49
C ALA A 136 -1.87 -7.62 -0.43
N PHE A 137 -1.81 -7.03 0.76
CA PHE A 137 -2.87 -7.16 1.76
C PHE A 137 -4.17 -6.47 1.33
N VAL A 138 -4.10 -5.29 0.72
CA VAL A 138 -5.28 -4.60 0.17
C VAL A 138 -5.89 -5.42 -0.97
N LEU A 139 -5.06 -5.94 -1.88
CA LEU A 139 -5.51 -6.82 -2.96
C LEU A 139 -6.16 -8.10 -2.40
N LEU A 140 -5.56 -8.72 -1.38
CA LEU A 140 -6.11 -9.90 -0.73
C LEU A 140 -7.48 -9.60 -0.12
N ALA A 141 -7.60 -8.47 0.60
CA ALA A 141 -8.88 -8.05 1.18
C ALA A 141 -9.94 -7.80 0.12
N LEU A 142 -9.57 -7.17 -1.00
CA LEU A 142 -10.46 -6.96 -2.15
C LEU A 142 -10.93 -8.30 -2.72
N CYS A 143 -10.01 -9.22 -3.02
CA CYS A 143 -10.38 -10.54 -3.55
C CYS A 143 -11.25 -11.35 -2.58
N LEU A 144 -10.99 -11.28 -1.28
CA LEU A 144 -11.84 -11.91 -0.26
C LEU A 144 -13.24 -11.28 -0.22
N ARG A 145 -13.35 -9.95 -0.31
CA ARG A 145 -14.62 -9.23 -0.42
C ARG A 145 -15.42 -9.71 -1.64
N GLN A 146 -14.78 -9.85 -2.81
CA GLN A 146 -15.46 -10.41 -3.99
C GLN A 146 -15.88 -11.87 -3.79
N GLY A 147 -15.09 -12.66 -3.05
CA GLY A 147 -15.45 -14.01 -2.66
C GLY A 147 -16.70 -14.07 -1.77
N VAL A 148 -16.90 -13.10 -0.88
CA VAL A 148 -18.13 -12.97 -0.09
C VAL A 148 -19.31 -12.61 -1.00
N GLY A 149 -19.13 -11.64 -1.90
CA GLY A 149 -20.16 -11.28 -2.88
C GLY A 149 -20.59 -12.47 -3.75
N ALA A 150 -19.65 -13.33 -4.14
CA ALA A 150 -19.93 -14.54 -4.90
C ALA A 150 -20.76 -15.59 -4.13
N LEU A 151 -21.06 -15.40 -2.84
CA LEU A 151 -22.02 -16.23 -2.12
C LEU A 151 -23.47 -15.81 -2.41
N ASP A 152 -23.70 -14.57 -2.85
CA ASP A 152 -25.00 -14.08 -3.27
C ASP A 152 -25.33 -14.55 -4.70
N ALA A 153 -26.58 -14.95 -4.93
CA ALA A 153 -27.00 -15.48 -6.23
C ALA A 153 -27.06 -14.38 -7.31
N THR A 154 -27.59 -13.21 -6.97
CA THR A 154 -27.74 -12.08 -7.92
C THR A 154 -26.39 -11.50 -8.31
N TYR A 155 -25.46 -11.45 -7.36
CA TYR A 155 -24.08 -11.05 -7.64
C TYR A 155 -23.37 -12.06 -8.55
N ARG A 156 -23.60 -13.36 -8.34
CA ARG A 156 -23.00 -14.41 -9.17
C ARG A 156 -23.43 -14.38 -10.61
N GLU A 157 -24.66 -13.97 -10.90
CA GLU A 157 -25.16 -13.83 -12.28
C GLU A 157 -24.28 -12.90 -13.13
N GLY A 158 -23.59 -11.93 -12.52
CA GLY A 158 -22.63 -11.09 -13.23
C GLY A 158 -21.36 -11.82 -13.70
N PHE A 159 -21.04 -13.01 -13.16
CA PHE A 159 -19.97 -13.86 -13.69
C PHE A 159 -20.43 -14.74 -14.86
N ASP A 160 -21.73 -14.82 -15.12
CA ASP A 160 -22.29 -15.54 -16.28
C ASP A 160 -22.34 -14.66 -17.54
N ASP A 161 -21.89 -13.40 -17.45
CA ASP A 161 -21.75 -12.51 -18.60
C ASP A 161 -20.82 -13.16 -19.67
N PRO A 162 -21.29 -13.32 -20.92
CA PRO A 162 -20.59 -14.10 -21.93
C PRO A 162 -19.27 -13.46 -22.38
N ASP A 163 -19.14 -12.14 -22.23
CA ASP A 163 -17.99 -11.39 -22.72
C ASP A 163 -16.96 -11.17 -21.60
N TYR A 164 -17.42 -10.93 -20.36
CA TYR A 164 -16.57 -10.47 -19.26
C TYR A 164 -16.53 -11.40 -18.06
N GLY A 165 -17.53 -12.28 -17.88
CA GLY A 165 -17.69 -13.07 -16.66
C GLY A 165 -16.46 -13.92 -16.31
N ALA A 166 -15.96 -14.68 -17.30
CA ALA A 166 -14.76 -15.51 -17.14
C ALA A 166 -13.50 -14.69 -16.85
N TRP A 167 -13.33 -13.53 -17.51
CA TRP A 167 -12.18 -12.65 -17.29
C TRP A 167 -12.23 -12.00 -15.89
N THR A 168 -13.41 -11.63 -15.42
CA THR A 168 -13.61 -11.04 -14.10
C THR A 168 -13.28 -12.06 -13.01
N ALA A 169 -13.78 -13.30 -13.15
CA ALA A 169 -13.43 -14.40 -12.26
C ALA A 169 -11.91 -14.67 -12.25
N LEU A 170 -11.29 -14.73 -13.44
CA LEU A 170 -9.84 -14.93 -13.58
C LEU A 170 -9.05 -13.80 -12.90
N THR A 171 -9.51 -12.56 -13.00
CA THR A 171 -8.85 -11.40 -12.39
C THR A 171 -8.87 -11.49 -10.87
N TYR A 172 -10.01 -11.86 -10.26
CA TYR A 172 -10.10 -11.99 -8.80
C TYR A 172 -9.38 -13.23 -8.27
N VAL A 173 -9.49 -14.38 -8.93
CA VAL A 173 -8.75 -15.59 -8.55
C VAL A 173 -7.25 -15.40 -8.73
N GLY A 174 -6.84 -14.82 -9.85
CA GLY A 174 -5.44 -14.47 -10.13
C GLY A 174 -4.90 -13.45 -9.12
N GLY A 175 -5.67 -12.40 -8.83
CA GLY A 175 -5.34 -11.40 -7.81
C GLY A 175 -5.15 -12.02 -6.42
N PHE A 176 -6.02 -12.95 -6.03
CA PHE A 176 -5.91 -13.68 -4.76
C PHE A 176 -4.61 -14.49 -4.69
N VAL A 177 -4.33 -15.30 -5.72
CA VAL A 177 -3.12 -16.13 -5.78
C VAL A 177 -1.85 -15.25 -5.77
N ILE A 178 -1.84 -14.17 -6.55
CA ILE A 178 -0.76 -13.18 -6.59
C ILE A 178 -0.52 -12.58 -5.21
N ALA A 179 -1.58 -12.09 -4.56
CA ALA A 179 -1.50 -11.48 -3.24
C ALA A 179 -0.91 -12.44 -2.20
N VAL A 180 -1.41 -13.69 -2.14
CA VAL A 180 -0.90 -14.72 -1.24
C VAL A 180 0.58 -15.01 -1.51
N ALA A 181 0.98 -15.15 -2.78
CA ALA A 181 2.37 -15.41 -3.15
C ALA A 181 3.32 -14.27 -2.72
N ILE A 182 2.90 -13.00 -2.89
CA ILE A 182 3.65 -11.83 -2.43
C ILE A 182 3.77 -11.82 -0.91
N VAL A 183 2.66 -12.01 -0.19
CA VAL A 183 2.65 -12.04 1.28
C VAL A 183 3.58 -13.14 1.81
N VAL A 184 3.44 -14.37 1.33
CA VAL A 184 4.27 -15.51 1.78
C VAL A 184 5.75 -15.27 1.49
N SER A 185 6.09 -14.76 0.30
CA SER A 185 7.49 -14.54 -0.08
C SER A 185 8.15 -13.40 0.70
N LEU A 186 7.47 -12.26 0.88
CA LEU A 186 8.03 -11.08 1.54
C LEU A 186 8.00 -11.13 3.07
N LEU A 187 7.08 -11.91 3.67
CA LEU A 187 7.12 -12.19 5.11
C LEU A 187 8.33 -13.06 5.49
N ARG A 188 8.76 -13.96 4.60
CA ARG A 188 9.98 -14.77 4.79
C ARG A 188 11.26 -13.95 4.63
N ALA A 189 11.26 -12.93 3.77
CA ALA A 189 12.39 -12.03 3.54
C ALA A 189 12.57 -11.01 4.69
N ARG A 190 12.94 -11.45 5.89
CA ARG A 190 13.11 -10.57 7.06
C ARG A 190 14.29 -9.60 6.88
N GLU A 191 14.03 -8.32 7.10
CA GLU A 191 15.07 -7.28 7.19
C GLU A 191 15.46 -7.04 8.65
N GLU A 192 16.74 -6.73 8.87
CA GLU A 192 17.25 -6.31 10.17
C GLU A 192 16.59 -4.98 10.59
N ARG A 193 16.27 -4.89 11.88
CA ARG A 193 15.74 -3.64 12.44
C ARG A 193 16.83 -2.58 12.43
N ARG A 194 16.56 -1.47 11.76
CA ARG A 194 17.37 -0.25 11.86
C ARG A 194 16.59 0.77 12.66
N SER A 195 17.18 1.24 13.75
CA SER A 195 16.60 2.33 14.53
C SER A 195 16.54 3.59 13.69
N SER A 196 15.36 4.20 13.61
CA SER A 196 15.18 5.53 13.05
C SER A 196 14.51 6.44 14.05
N VAL A 197 14.97 7.69 14.09
CA VAL A 197 14.31 8.75 14.87
C VAL A 197 13.16 9.37 14.06
N THR A 198 13.22 9.33 12.73
CA THR A 198 12.21 9.97 11.86
C THR A 198 11.01 9.08 11.58
N ALA A 199 11.18 7.75 11.62
CA ALA A 199 10.08 6.83 11.33
C ALA A 199 8.91 6.96 12.31
N PRO A 200 9.13 7.11 13.64
CA PRO A 200 8.03 7.33 14.56
C PRO A 200 7.28 8.64 14.34
N LEU A 201 8.00 9.72 13.98
CA LEU A 201 7.37 11.01 13.67
C LEU A 201 6.50 10.91 12.41
N GLY A 202 7.02 10.30 11.35
CA GLY A 202 6.22 10.04 10.14
C GLY A 202 5.02 9.12 10.41
N GLY A 203 5.18 8.14 11.30
CA GLY A 203 4.08 7.28 11.77
C GLY A 203 3.01 8.05 12.55
N ALA A 204 3.41 8.94 13.46
CA ALA A 204 2.49 9.79 14.21
C ALA A 204 1.70 10.73 13.30
N VAL A 205 2.36 11.33 12.31
CA VAL A 205 1.71 12.14 11.26
C VAL A 205 0.64 11.33 10.52
N LEU A 206 0.98 10.11 10.11
CA LEU A 206 0.04 9.22 9.42
C LEU A 206 -1.16 8.84 10.31
N LEU A 207 -0.94 8.62 11.62
CA LEU A 207 -2.02 8.35 12.57
C LEU A 207 -2.95 9.56 12.76
N VAL A 208 -2.40 10.77 12.83
CA VAL A 208 -3.20 12.01 12.93
C VAL A 208 -4.06 12.19 11.69
N LEU A 209 -3.48 12.04 10.49
CA LEU A 209 -4.24 12.08 9.24
C LEU A 209 -5.36 11.03 9.24
N ALA A 210 -5.03 9.78 9.57
CA ALA A 210 -6.03 8.71 9.64
C ALA A 210 -7.18 9.04 10.60
N ALA A 211 -6.87 9.56 11.79
CA ALA A 211 -7.89 9.94 12.78
C ALA A 211 -8.80 11.06 12.27
N ILE A 212 -8.24 12.06 11.60
CA ILE A 212 -8.98 13.16 10.97
C ILE A 212 -9.94 12.61 9.91
N HIS A 213 -9.45 11.78 8.99
CA HIS A 213 -10.28 11.21 7.95
C HIS A 213 -11.35 10.25 8.50
N ILE A 214 -11.04 9.46 9.53
CA ILE A 214 -12.03 8.61 10.22
C ILE A 214 -13.14 9.47 10.82
N ALA A 215 -12.81 10.61 11.42
CA ALA A 215 -13.80 11.54 11.95
C ALA A 215 -14.74 12.06 10.84
N TRP A 216 -14.19 12.42 9.67
CA TRP A 216 -15.00 12.82 8.51
C TRP A 216 -15.86 11.70 7.93
N VAL A 217 -15.35 10.47 7.88
CA VAL A 217 -16.15 9.30 7.48
C VAL A 217 -17.30 9.09 8.45
N ILE A 218 -17.05 9.12 9.76
CA ILE A 218 -18.09 8.96 10.79
C ILE A 218 -19.16 10.06 10.66
N ASP A 219 -18.74 11.31 10.50
CA ASP A 219 -19.65 12.45 10.34
C ASP A 219 -20.49 12.35 9.06
N ARG A 220 -19.88 11.94 7.93
CA ARG A 220 -20.59 11.68 6.67
C ARG A 220 -21.63 10.57 6.83
N GLN A 221 -21.25 9.45 7.44
CA GLN A 221 -22.16 8.32 7.64
C GLN A 221 -23.30 8.65 8.62
N ARG A 222 -23.02 9.45 9.65
CA ARG A 222 -24.07 9.96 10.56
C ARG A 222 -25.13 10.74 9.80
N ILE A 223 -24.73 11.65 8.91
CA ILE A 223 -25.67 12.46 8.14
C ILE A 223 -26.48 11.63 7.17
N LEU A 224 -25.84 10.67 6.47
CA LEU A 224 -26.55 9.75 5.59
C LEU A 224 -27.58 8.89 6.35
N ALA A 225 -27.24 8.48 7.57
CA ALA A 225 -28.16 7.76 8.44
C ALA A 225 -29.31 8.65 8.93
N ASP A 226 -29.03 9.90 9.31
CA ASP A 226 -30.03 10.85 9.81
C ASP A 226 -31.08 11.19 8.74
N VAL A 227 -30.71 11.19 7.44
CA VAL A 227 -31.64 11.39 6.32
C VAL A 227 -32.23 10.08 5.75
N ASN A 228 -31.98 8.94 6.40
CA ASN A 228 -32.37 7.60 5.93
C ASN A 228 -31.90 7.26 4.51
N ALA A 229 -30.81 7.88 4.03
CA ALA A 229 -30.25 7.59 2.71
C ALA A 229 -29.37 6.34 2.73
N PHE A 230 -28.66 6.10 3.84
CA PHE A 230 -27.76 4.96 3.98
C PHE A 230 -27.54 4.64 5.46
N SER A 231 -27.89 3.42 5.90
CA SER A 231 -27.77 3.05 7.31
C SER A 231 -26.34 2.61 7.68
N TRP A 232 -26.01 2.62 8.98
CA TRP A 232 -24.77 2.05 9.49
C TRP A 232 -24.63 0.55 9.18
N GLY A 233 -25.75 -0.18 9.13
CA GLY A 233 -25.79 -1.59 8.76
C GLY A 233 -25.45 -1.79 7.29
N ASP A 234 -25.99 -0.94 6.41
CA ASP A 234 -25.69 -0.98 4.97
C ASP A 234 -24.24 -0.60 4.70
N TYR A 235 -23.70 0.39 5.41
CA TYR A 235 -22.28 0.74 5.34
C TYR A 235 -21.40 -0.43 5.76
N ALA A 236 -21.63 -1.03 6.94
CA ALA A 236 -20.84 -2.16 7.41
C ALA A 236 -20.96 -3.39 6.49
N ARG A 237 -22.16 -3.61 5.92
CA ARG A 237 -22.39 -4.66 4.94
C ARG A 237 -21.62 -4.39 3.66
N ASP A 238 -21.68 -3.20 3.09
CA ASP A 238 -20.98 -2.84 1.84
C ASP A 238 -19.45 -2.99 1.97
N LEU A 239 -18.88 -2.73 3.15
CA LEU A 239 -17.46 -2.98 3.41
C LEU A 239 -17.03 -4.44 3.22
N VAL A 240 -17.93 -5.40 3.45
CA VAL A 240 -17.62 -6.84 3.46
C VAL A 240 -18.24 -7.56 2.26
N ASP A 241 -19.41 -7.13 1.84
CA ASP A 241 -20.28 -7.76 0.85
C ASP A 241 -20.56 -6.76 -0.28
N PRO A 242 -19.91 -6.91 -1.44
CA PRO A 242 -20.11 -6.02 -2.58
C PRO A 242 -21.48 -6.20 -3.25
N SER A 243 -22.23 -7.27 -2.93
CA SER A 243 -23.51 -7.57 -3.59
C SER A 243 -24.62 -6.56 -3.32
N LEU A 244 -24.50 -5.78 -2.23
CA LEU A 244 -25.54 -4.84 -1.82
C LEU A 244 -25.78 -3.73 -2.86
N LEU A 245 -24.70 -3.20 -3.43
CA LEU A 245 -24.74 -2.01 -4.27
C LEU A 245 -24.12 -2.24 -5.65
N HIS A 246 -23.47 -3.38 -5.89
CA HIS A 246 -22.52 -3.51 -6.99
C HIS A 246 -22.62 -4.86 -7.70
N ALA A 247 -22.42 -4.84 -9.02
CA ALA A 247 -22.19 -6.03 -9.83
C ALA A 247 -20.68 -6.37 -9.85
N PRO A 248 -20.29 -7.63 -10.08
CA PRO A 248 -18.87 -8.01 -10.21
C PRO A 248 -18.15 -7.30 -11.36
N LEU A 249 -18.91 -6.81 -12.35
CA LEU A 249 -18.40 -6.01 -13.47
C LEU A 249 -18.16 -4.53 -13.10
N SER A 250 -18.67 -4.08 -11.95
CA SER A 250 -18.49 -2.71 -11.49
C SER A 250 -17.10 -2.55 -10.89
N LEU A 251 -16.17 -2.11 -11.74
CA LEU A 251 -14.84 -1.69 -11.34
C LEU A 251 -14.83 -0.38 -10.56
N SER A 252 -15.97 0.25 -10.27
CA SER A 252 -16.09 1.48 -9.48
C SER A 252 -16.89 1.27 -8.18
N GLY A 253 -17.47 0.07 -8.01
CA GLY A 253 -18.31 -0.34 -6.89
C GLY A 253 -17.53 -0.68 -5.62
N GLY A 254 -16.80 0.26 -5.07
CA GLY A 254 -16.06 -0.02 -3.84
C GLY A 254 -15.53 1.19 -3.12
N VAL A 255 -16.09 2.37 -3.36
CA VAL A 255 -15.55 3.62 -2.80
C VAL A 255 -15.43 3.53 -1.27
N TYR A 256 -16.47 3.07 -0.58
CA TYR A 256 -16.45 2.91 0.88
C TYR A 256 -15.45 1.86 1.35
N PHE A 257 -15.35 0.73 0.63
CA PHE A 257 -14.35 -0.30 0.92
C PHE A 257 -12.92 0.25 0.78
N HIS A 258 -12.61 0.93 -0.32
CA HIS A 258 -11.27 1.47 -0.56
C HIS A 258 -10.92 2.59 0.42
N GLU A 259 -11.87 3.47 0.74
CA GLU A 259 -11.73 4.50 1.78
C GLU A 259 -11.40 3.84 3.13
N ALA A 260 -12.21 2.87 3.57
CA ALA A 260 -11.99 2.16 4.82
C ALA A 260 -10.67 1.36 4.83
N ALA A 261 -10.34 0.65 3.75
CA ALA A 261 -9.11 -0.12 3.62
C ALA A 261 -7.88 0.79 3.69
N LEU A 262 -7.93 1.96 3.06
CA LEU A 262 -6.86 2.95 3.12
C LEU A 262 -6.71 3.53 4.53
N LEU A 263 -7.80 3.80 5.24
CA LEU A 263 -7.76 4.30 6.62
C LEU A 263 -7.25 3.24 7.61
N VAL A 264 -7.70 2.00 7.49
CA VAL A 264 -7.18 0.87 8.28
C VAL A 264 -5.69 0.69 7.99
N ALA A 265 -5.28 0.74 6.73
CA ALA A 265 -3.87 0.71 6.36
C ALA A 265 -3.09 1.86 6.99
N ALA A 266 -3.60 3.09 6.96
CA ALA A 266 -2.98 4.25 7.57
C ALA A 266 -2.78 4.07 9.08
N VAL A 267 -3.80 3.58 9.79
CA VAL A 267 -3.72 3.29 11.23
C VAL A 267 -2.68 2.21 11.52
N VAL A 268 -2.75 1.06 10.84
CA VAL A 268 -1.85 -0.08 11.08
C VAL A 268 -0.42 0.29 10.73
N VAL A 269 -0.19 0.90 9.56
CA VAL A 269 1.14 1.30 9.11
C VAL A 269 1.71 2.42 9.97
N GLY A 270 0.88 3.39 10.38
CA GLY A 270 1.25 4.45 11.31
C GLY A 270 1.71 3.88 12.65
N ALA A 271 0.94 2.97 13.25
CA ALA A 271 1.31 2.28 14.49
C ALA A 271 2.61 1.46 14.35
N LEU A 272 2.78 0.75 13.23
CA LEU A 272 4.01 0.01 12.93
C LEU A 272 5.22 0.94 12.74
N ALA A 273 5.02 2.14 12.16
CA ALA A 273 6.06 3.15 11.99
C ALA A 273 6.47 3.79 13.33
N VAL A 274 5.50 4.10 14.20
CA VAL A 274 5.73 4.50 15.61
C VAL A 274 6.54 3.43 16.35
N ALA A 275 6.19 2.15 16.15
CA ALA A 275 6.94 1.02 16.68
C ALA A 275 8.26 0.71 15.95
N ASN A 276 8.72 1.60 15.06
CA ASN A 276 10.00 1.50 14.35
C ASN A 276 10.17 0.20 13.53
N ARG A 277 9.08 -0.32 12.94
CA ARG A 277 9.13 -1.52 12.11
C ARG A 277 9.66 -1.18 10.70
N PRO A 278 10.64 -1.93 10.16
CA PRO A 278 11.30 -1.57 8.90
C PRO A 278 10.34 -1.54 7.70
N ALA A 279 9.37 -2.46 7.66
CA ALA A 279 8.36 -2.52 6.60
C ALA A 279 7.41 -1.30 6.60
N ALA A 280 7.25 -0.61 7.72
CA ALA A 280 6.29 0.49 7.85
C ALA A 280 6.69 1.73 7.03
N ARG A 281 7.99 1.92 6.75
CA ARG A 281 8.46 3.07 5.97
C ARG A 281 7.97 3.04 4.53
N GLY A 282 8.22 1.93 3.85
CA GLY A 282 7.79 1.75 2.46
C GLY A 282 6.26 1.78 2.34
N ALA A 283 5.57 1.10 3.25
CA ALA A 283 4.11 1.11 3.30
C ALA A 283 3.57 2.53 3.57
N GLY A 284 4.16 3.26 4.51
CA GLY A 284 3.69 4.58 4.91
C GLY A 284 3.87 5.62 3.80
N VAL A 285 4.96 5.53 3.04
CA VAL A 285 5.18 6.37 1.84
C VAL A 285 4.08 6.12 0.80
N VAL A 286 3.71 4.85 0.57
CA VAL A 286 2.60 4.52 -0.35
C VAL A 286 1.29 5.07 0.19
N VAL A 287 0.92 4.80 1.44
CA VAL A 287 -0.33 5.31 2.03
C VAL A 287 -0.41 6.84 1.96
N LEU A 288 0.67 7.55 2.33
CA LEU A 288 0.70 9.01 2.26
C LEU A 288 0.58 9.53 0.83
N ALA A 289 1.20 8.88 -0.14
CA ALA A 289 1.05 9.26 -1.55
C ALA A 289 -0.40 9.07 -2.03
N LEU A 290 -1.04 7.96 -1.66
CA LEU A 290 -2.44 7.69 -1.98
C LEU A 290 -3.37 8.74 -1.34
N LEU A 291 -3.21 9.00 -0.04
CA LEU A 291 -3.98 10.01 0.69
C LEU A 291 -3.78 11.41 0.10
N THR A 292 -2.52 11.80 -0.18
CA THR A 292 -2.21 13.12 -0.76
C THR A 292 -2.88 13.29 -2.12
N TYR A 293 -2.86 12.25 -2.97
CA TYR A 293 -3.55 12.30 -4.27
C TYR A 293 -5.06 12.52 -4.11
N LEU A 294 -5.70 11.74 -3.23
CA LEU A 294 -7.14 11.83 -3.00
C LEU A 294 -7.53 13.19 -2.40
N GLU A 295 -6.72 13.73 -1.50
CA GLU A 295 -6.88 15.06 -0.91
C GLU A 295 -6.77 16.17 -1.96
N VAL A 296 -5.72 16.15 -2.79
CA VAL A 296 -5.57 17.11 -3.89
C VAL A 296 -6.76 17.04 -4.83
N ARG A 297 -7.20 15.83 -5.20
CA ARG A 297 -8.36 15.63 -6.07
C ARG A 297 -9.65 16.16 -5.44
N ALA A 298 -9.87 15.97 -4.14
CA ALA A 298 -11.02 16.48 -3.42
C ALA A 298 -11.04 18.02 -3.38
N ILE A 299 -9.89 18.65 -3.16
CA ILE A 299 -9.75 20.11 -3.22
C ILE A 299 -10.02 20.62 -4.64
N THR A 300 -9.44 20.00 -5.67
CA THR A 300 -9.67 20.41 -7.06
C THR A 300 -11.14 20.33 -7.44
N LEU A 301 -11.85 19.28 -7.02
CA LEU A 301 -13.29 19.16 -7.26
C LEU A 301 -14.07 20.32 -6.65
N ARG A 302 -13.76 20.71 -5.40
CA ARG A 302 -14.41 21.86 -4.75
C ARG A 302 -14.13 23.18 -5.47
N PHE A 303 -12.89 23.38 -5.92
CA PHE A 303 -12.51 24.56 -6.69
C PHE A 303 -13.25 24.66 -8.02
N GLN A 304 -13.47 23.55 -8.72
CA GLN A 304 -14.10 23.57 -10.04
C GLN A 304 -15.62 23.67 -9.99
N LEU A 305 -16.24 23.17 -8.92
CA LEU A 305 -17.68 23.20 -8.75
C LEU A 305 -18.19 24.46 -8.04
N ASP A 306 -17.31 25.45 -7.79
CA ASP A 306 -17.61 26.69 -7.07
C ASP A 306 -18.27 26.45 -5.69
N TRP A 307 -17.96 25.32 -5.03
CA TRP A 307 -18.49 24.95 -3.71
C TRP A 307 -17.88 25.75 -2.54
N TRP A 308 -17.27 26.89 -2.82
CA TRP A 308 -16.65 27.75 -1.81
C TRP A 308 -17.69 28.45 -0.96
N ASP A 309 -18.77 28.93 -1.58
CA ASP A 309 -19.85 29.61 -0.87
C ASP A 309 -20.49 28.66 0.15
N GLU A 310 -20.83 27.43 -0.25
CA GLU A 310 -21.33 26.39 0.65
C GLU A 310 -20.35 26.04 1.79
N SER A 311 -19.05 26.10 1.51
CA SER A 311 -18.01 25.85 2.51
C SER A 311 -17.95 26.97 3.55
N PHE A 312 -18.19 28.22 3.19
CA PHE A 312 -18.19 29.36 4.12
C PHE A 312 -19.53 29.61 4.81
N ASP A 313 -20.63 29.12 4.25
CA ASP A 313 -21.98 29.28 4.80
C ASP A 313 -22.24 28.43 6.05
N SER A 314 -21.36 27.47 6.36
CA SER A 314 -21.52 26.59 7.52
C SER A 314 -20.21 26.35 8.28
N THR A 315 -20.30 26.24 9.61
CA THR A 315 -19.13 25.87 10.45
C THR A 315 -18.52 24.54 10.02
N ARG A 316 -19.36 23.60 9.57
CA ARG A 316 -18.93 22.29 9.08
C ARG A 316 -18.13 22.42 7.78
N GLY A 317 -18.63 23.19 6.81
CA GLY A 317 -17.92 23.46 5.56
C GLY A 317 -16.56 24.12 5.78
N VAL A 318 -16.47 25.06 6.72
CA VAL A 318 -15.21 25.73 7.06
C VAL A 318 -14.21 24.73 7.67
N LEU A 319 -14.67 23.86 8.58
CA LEU A 319 -13.82 22.83 9.20
C LEU A 319 -13.33 21.80 8.19
N ASP A 320 -14.18 21.42 7.25
CA ASP A 320 -13.91 20.48 6.16
C ASP A 320 -12.85 21.04 5.21
N LEU A 321 -13.03 22.29 4.77
CA LEU A 321 -12.05 23.02 3.98
C LEU A 321 -10.70 23.16 4.69
N LEU A 322 -10.71 23.60 5.96
CA LEU A 322 -9.50 23.72 6.78
C LEU A 322 -8.78 22.38 6.92
N THR A 323 -9.54 21.28 7.07
CA THR A 323 -8.99 19.94 7.15
C THR A 323 -8.18 19.61 5.90
N HIS A 324 -8.74 19.85 4.72
CA HIS A 324 -8.06 19.59 3.46
C HIS A 324 -6.78 20.44 3.30
N VAL A 325 -6.88 21.74 3.61
CA VAL A 325 -5.74 22.69 3.54
C VAL A 325 -4.60 22.29 4.49
N VAL A 326 -4.90 21.74 5.67
CA VAL A 326 -3.90 21.30 6.65
C VAL A 326 -3.38 19.88 6.35
N SER A 327 -4.21 19.01 5.79
CA SER A 327 -3.87 17.59 5.56
C SER A 327 -2.78 17.42 4.51
N ILE A 328 -2.79 18.25 3.45
CA ILE A 328 -1.75 18.21 2.40
C ILE A 328 -0.34 18.51 2.93
N PRO A 329 -0.05 19.66 3.56
CA PRO A 329 1.29 19.95 4.07
C PRO A 329 1.71 18.96 5.15
N LEU A 330 0.76 18.47 5.95
CA LEU A 330 1.02 17.43 6.94
C LEU A 330 1.43 16.10 6.27
N ALA A 331 0.74 15.69 5.20
CA ALA A 331 1.09 14.50 4.44
C ALA A 331 2.46 14.62 3.75
N VAL A 332 2.77 15.79 3.18
CA VAL A 332 4.10 16.09 2.60
C VAL A 332 5.20 16.02 3.67
N ALA A 333 4.96 16.57 4.85
CA ALA A 333 5.90 16.47 5.98
C ALA A 333 6.10 15.01 6.40
N GLY A 334 5.02 14.22 6.50
CA GLY A 334 5.08 12.79 6.77
C GLY A 334 5.91 12.02 5.73
N PHE A 335 5.72 12.35 4.45
CA PHE A 335 6.45 11.76 3.32
C PHE A 335 7.95 12.04 3.43
N ALA A 336 8.31 13.30 3.69
CA ALA A 336 9.70 13.72 3.91
C ALA A 336 10.34 13.00 5.11
N LEU A 337 9.61 12.87 6.23
CA LEU A 337 10.10 12.17 7.43
C LEU A 337 10.35 10.67 7.19
N LEU A 338 9.47 10.01 6.43
CA LEU A 338 9.60 8.59 6.13
C LEU A 338 10.71 8.29 5.10
N LEU A 339 10.92 9.19 4.14
CA LEU A 339 12.01 9.09 3.17
C LEU A 339 13.37 9.53 3.72
N TRP A 340 13.40 10.23 4.87
CA TRP A 340 14.64 10.77 5.41
C TRP A 340 15.69 9.67 5.64
N PRO A 341 16.90 9.82 5.09
CA PRO A 341 17.97 8.84 5.27
C PRO A 341 18.29 8.65 6.75
N THR A 342 18.26 7.40 7.23
CA THR A 342 18.88 7.07 8.52
C THR A 342 20.38 7.18 8.34
N ARG A 343 20.99 8.27 8.79
CA ARG A 343 22.43 8.30 9.01
C ARG A 343 22.74 7.23 10.03
N GLU A 344 23.43 6.17 9.60
CA GLU A 344 24.08 5.27 10.53
C GLU A 344 25.04 6.16 11.33
N ARG A 345 24.80 6.32 12.63
CA ARG A 345 25.85 6.86 13.51
C ARG A 345 27.00 5.89 13.32
N GLY A 346 28.03 6.32 12.58
CA GLY A 346 29.23 5.52 12.40
C GLY A 346 29.66 5.02 13.77
N PRO A 347 30.12 3.76 13.88
CA PRO A 347 30.64 3.25 15.14
C PRO A 347 31.65 4.28 15.63
N GLY A 348 31.29 4.96 16.71
CA GLY A 348 32.02 6.11 17.19
C GLY A 348 33.48 5.73 17.33
N LEU A 349 34.34 6.53 16.70
CA LEU A 349 35.68 6.76 17.20
C LEU A 349 35.52 7.02 18.71
N GLY A 350 35.86 6.03 19.52
CA GLY A 350 35.90 6.18 20.96
C GLY A 350 36.80 7.36 21.26
N HIS A 351 36.24 8.41 21.85
CA HIS A 351 36.97 9.45 22.53
C HIS A 351 37.14 9.07 23.99
#